data_AF-M7TPB9-F1
#
_entry.id   AF-M7TPB9-F1
#
_cell.length_a   1.000
_cell.length_b   1.000
_cell.length_c   1.000
_cell.angle_alpha   90.00
_cell.angle_beta   90.00
_cell.angle_gamma   90.00
#
_symmetry.space_group_name_H-M   'P 1'
#
loop_
_entity.id
_entity.type
_entity.pdbx_description
1 polymer ?
#
loop_
_entity_poly.entity_id
_entity_poly.type
_entity_poly.pdbx_seq_one_letter_code
_entity_poly.pdbx_strand_id
1 'polypeptide(L)'
;MYVIGCDSLEPFELPREDDYHKEWQYEKDLTFKPTIERGLVKLLNPSTWTVIDTIEMEPCEIVMCVETLNLEVSESTHEFKHLITVGTAITRGEDLPTKGRVYVYDIVTVVPEPGRPETDKRLKLVAKEDIPRGAVTALSEIGTQGLMLVAQGQKCMVRGLKEDGTLLPVAFMDMNCYVTAVRELKGTGLCLMADAVKGVWFTGYTEEPYKMILFGKSSTTLEVLTVDFLPDGNDLLIIACDADGAIHVLQYDPEHPKSLQGHLLLHRTTFSAGANPPTKTKLLPRTLSPNSDYLQHQQQQQQQQQQREPNNNDDEETSPPPNPSTNTNTAQAPQPPPPASLLLLASPTGVLSTLTPLTEPQYRRLSILSTQLLSALPHPSGLNPRDYRTPVTTGSKPPGVSVDSGVGSGRSSSGSSGGVVVDGAVLARWSELGAGRRADVAGRVGFRVDSADVRELLREVGGLGGLGYL
;
A
#
# COMPACT_ATOMS: atom_id res chain seq x y z
N MET A 1 -11.21 -7.10 17.99
CA MET A 1 -12.37 -6.26 17.61
C MET A 1 -12.11 -5.71 16.23
N TYR A 2 -13.16 -5.50 15.42
CA TYR A 2 -13.06 -4.81 14.14
C TYR A 2 -13.79 -3.47 14.24
N VAL A 3 -13.25 -2.43 13.59
CA VAL A 3 -13.93 -1.14 13.42
C VAL A 3 -14.16 -0.92 11.94
N ILE A 4 -15.39 -0.57 11.59
CA ILE A 4 -15.82 -0.49 10.19
C ILE A 4 -16.50 0.86 9.98
N GLY A 5 -16.07 1.59 8.96
CA GLY A 5 -16.81 2.72 8.40
C GLY A 5 -17.92 2.21 7.50
N CYS A 6 -19.14 2.66 7.72
CA CYS A 6 -20.32 2.33 6.94
C CYS A 6 -21.08 3.61 6.63
N ASP A 7 -22.03 3.52 5.69
CA ASP A 7 -22.88 4.65 5.35
C ASP A 7 -24.35 4.26 5.47
N SER A 8 -25.18 5.26 5.75
CA SER A 8 -26.63 5.18 5.70
C SER A 8 -27.15 6.29 4.79
N LEU A 9 -28.17 5.99 3.99
CA LEU A 9 -28.77 6.96 3.09
C LEU A 9 -29.82 7.77 3.85
N GLU A 10 -29.69 9.09 3.80
CA GLU A 10 -30.63 10.03 4.39
C GLU A 10 -31.16 11.01 3.32
N PRO A 11 -32.42 11.47 3.43
CA PRO A 11 -32.94 12.52 2.56
C PRO A 11 -32.13 13.82 2.72
N PHE A 12 -31.66 14.36 1.61
CA PHE A 12 -30.89 15.61 1.57
C PHE A 12 -31.79 16.81 1.29
N GLU A 13 -31.52 17.91 2.00
CA GLU A 13 -32.08 19.23 1.73
C GLU A 13 -30.94 20.24 1.55
N LEU A 14 -31.13 21.17 0.62
CA LEU A 14 -30.21 22.28 0.44
C LEU A 14 -30.13 23.16 1.71
N PRO A 15 -28.95 23.70 2.06
CA PRO A 15 -28.80 24.59 3.19
C PRO A 15 -29.73 25.81 3.09
N ARG A 16 -30.49 26.06 4.17
CA ARG A 16 -31.49 27.15 4.20
C ARG A 16 -30.89 28.52 4.47
N GLU A 17 -29.76 28.55 5.16
CA GLU A 17 -29.10 29.77 5.67
C GLU A 17 -27.83 30.10 4.86
N ASP A 18 -27.83 29.83 3.56
CA ASP A 18 -26.74 30.24 2.69
C ASP A 18 -26.92 31.68 2.19
N ASP A 19 -25.93 32.53 2.45
CA ASP A 19 -25.97 33.96 2.10
C ASP A 19 -25.83 34.21 0.58
N TYR A 20 -25.19 33.28 -0.13
CA TYR A 20 -24.89 33.38 -1.56
C TYR A 20 -25.99 32.76 -2.43
N HIS A 21 -26.61 31.68 -1.95
CA HIS A 21 -27.61 30.89 -2.69
C HIS A 21 -29.01 31.00 -2.08
N LYS A 22 -29.57 32.21 -2.09
CA LYS A 22 -30.92 32.46 -1.57
C LYS A 22 -32.00 31.70 -2.33
N GLU A 23 -31.74 31.37 -3.59
CA GLU A 23 -32.63 30.59 -4.45
C GLU A 23 -32.92 29.18 -3.92
N TRP A 24 -32.00 28.59 -3.14
CA TRP A 24 -32.19 27.26 -2.56
C TRP A 24 -33.37 27.18 -1.59
N GLN A 25 -33.77 28.31 -1.00
CA GLN A 25 -34.93 28.38 -0.11
C GLN A 25 -36.26 28.07 -0.84
N TYR A 26 -36.30 28.24 -2.16
CA TYR A 26 -37.48 27.93 -2.97
C TYR A 26 -37.67 26.43 -3.22
N GLU A 27 -36.63 25.61 -3.01
CA GLU A 27 -36.64 24.15 -3.20
C GLU A 27 -36.88 23.36 -1.91
N LYS A 28 -37.30 24.02 -0.83
CA LYS A 28 -37.46 23.41 0.51
C LYS A 28 -38.53 22.32 0.61
N ASP A 29 -39.55 22.35 -0.25
CA ASP A 29 -40.74 21.50 -0.17
C ASP A 29 -40.77 20.40 -1.26
N LEU A 30 -39.58 19.92 -1.67
CA LEU A 30 -39.48 18.81 -2.61
C LEU A 30 -40.14 17.55 -2.04
N THR A 31 -41.15 17.05 -2.76
CA THR A 31 -41.84 15.79 -2.40
C THR A 31 -40.90 14.58 -2.56
N PHE A 32 -40.00 14.63 -3.55
CA PHE A 32 -38.99 13.60 -3.80
C PHE A 32 -37.61 14.18 -3.54
N LYS A 33 -37.08 13.92 -2.35
CA LYS A 33 -35.75 14.40 -1.94
C LYS A 33 -34.67 13.46 -2.46
N PRO A 34 -33.54 13.99 -2.98
CA PRO A 34 -32.37 13.17 -3.25
C PRO A 34 -31.86 12.56 -1.93
N THR A 35 -31.16 11.44 -2.02
CA THR A 35 -30.53 10.79 -0.87
C THR A 35 -29.04 11.05 -0.87
N ILE A 36 -28.49 11.38 0.30
CA ILE A 36 -27.04 11.51 0.52
C ILE A 36 -26.59 10.50 1.58
N GLU A 37 -25.32 10.16 1.56
CA GLU A 37 -24.70 9.29 2.56
C GLU A 37 -24.42 10.06 3.86
N ARG A 38 -24.69 9.38 4.98
CA ARG A 38 -24.24 9.76 6.32
C ARG A 38 -23.45 8.61 6.92
N GLY A 39 -22.22 8.93 7.32
CA GLY A 39 -21.25 7.99 7.85
C GLY A 39 -21.62 7.45 9.24
N LEU A 40 -21.23 6.21 9.46
CA LEU A 40 -21.39 5.43 10.69
C LEU A 40 -20.07 4.74 10.98
N VAL A 41 -19.61 4.77 12.23
CA VAL A 41 -18.46 3.97 12.69
C VAL A 41 -18.99 2.89 13.61
N LYS A 42 -18.85 1.63 13.20
CA LYS A 42 -19.37 0.47 13.94
C LYS A 42 -18.23 -0.34 14.55
N LEU A 43 -18.35 -0.67 15.83
CA LEU A 43 -17.47 -1.62 16.53
C LEU A 43 -18.08 -3.01 16.48
N LEU A 44 -17.35 -3.98 15.96
CA LEU A 44 -17.80 -5.35 15.75
C LEU A 44 -17.00 -6.35 16.60
N ASN A 45 -17.71 -7.27 17.25
CA ASN A 45 -17.11 -8.39 17.93
C ASN A 45 -16.74 -9.51 16.92
N PRO A 46 -15.48 -9.94 16.80
CA PRO A 46 -15.09 -10.98 15.85
C PRO A 46 -15.59 -12.38 16.26
N SER A 47 -15.96 -12.60 17.52
CA SER A 47 -16.40 -13.91 18.01
C SER A 47 -17.88 -14.15 17.69
N THR A 48 -18.72 -13.13 17.85
CA THR A 48 -20.17 -13.21 17.65
C THR A 48 -20.63 -12.57 16.34
N TRP A 49 -19.77 -11.79 15.67
CA TRP A 49 -20.10 -10.97 14.49
C TRP A 49 -21.27 -10.01 14.72
N THR A 50 -21.47 -9.58 15.97
CA THR A 50 -22.48 -8.59 16.35
C THR A 50 -21.88 -7.20 16.48
N VAL A 51 -22.67 -6.18 16.13
CA VAL A 51 -22.31 -4.78 16.39
C VAL A 51 -22.45 -4.51 17.88
N ILE A 52 -21.37 -4.01 18.48
CA ILE A 52 -21.27 -3.66 19.89
C ILE A 52 -21.63 -2.19 20.11
N ASP A 53 -21.07 -1.31 19.30
CA ASP A 53 -21.19 0.14 19.43
C ASP A 53 -21.33 0.76 18.04
N THR A 54 -22.06 1.87 17.94
CA THR A 54 -22.26 2.61 16.69
C THR A 54 -22.19 4.10 16.97
N ILE A 55 -21.26 4.78 16.30
CA ILE A 55 -21.13 6.23 16.32
C ILE A 55 -21.64 6.76 14.99
N GLU A 56 -22.68 7.57 15.02
CA GLU A 56 -23.17 8.27 13.84
C GLU A 56 -22.40 9.58 13.65
N MET A 57 -21.97 9.86 12.41
CA MET A 57 -21.34 11.13 12.07
C MET A 57 -22.41 12.25 11.95
N GLU A 58 -22.01 13.50 11.73
CA GLU A 58 -22.95 14.59 11.49
C GLU A 58 -23.65 14.45 10.10
N PRO A 59 -24.77 15.16 9.85
CA PRO A 59 -25.42 15.14 8.54
C PRO A 59 -24.47 15.57 7.41
N CYS A 60 -24.52 14.84 6.29
CA CYS A 60 -23.62 15.00 5.13
C CYS A 60 -22.14 14.73 5.44
N GLU A 61 -21.82 14.13 6.58
CA GLU A 61 -20.47 13.70 6.93
C GLU A 61 -20.29 12.22 6.60
N ILE A 62 -19.38 11.89 5.69
CA ILE A 62 -19.08 10.53 5.25
C ILE A 62 -17.71 10.06 5.78
N VAL A 63 -17.59 8.77 6.03
CA VAL A 63 -16.32 8.16 6.48
C VAL A 63 -15.46 7.85 5.26
N MET A 64 -14.31 8.52 5.15
CA MET A 64 -13.41 8.35 4.00
C MET A 64 -12.35 7.27 4.26
N CYS A 65 -11.84 7.22 5.49
CA CYS A 65 -10.82 6.25 5.88
C CYS A 65 -10.88 5.93 7.37
N VAL A 66 -10.54 4.69 7.71
CA VAL A 66 -10.42 4.17 9.08
C VAL A 66 -9.11 3.40 9.15
N GLU A 67 -8.21 3.82 10.04
CA GLU A 67 -6.91 3.17 10.23
C GLU A 67 -6.64 2.95 11.72
N THR A 68 -5.96 1.85 12.06
CA THR A 68 -5.42 1.64 13.41
C THR A 68 -4.00 2.16 13.44
N LEU A 69 -3.74 3.18 14.25
CA LEU A 69 -2.46 3.87 14.34
C LEU A 69 -1.85 3.65 15.73
N ASN A 70 -0.56 3.33 15.80
CA ASN A 70 0.24 3.30 17.02
C ASN A 70 0.77 4.69 17.32
N LEU A 71 0.07 5.42 18.19
CA LEU A 71 0.36 6.82 18.48
C LEU A 71 1.00 6.98 19.86
N GLU A 72 1.88 7.97 19.99
CA GLU A 72 2.35 8.43 21.29
C GLU A 72 1.21 9.18 21.99
N VAL A 73 0.85 8.75 23.20
CA VAL A 73 -0.25 9.32 23.99
C VAL A 73 0.27 10.24 25.08
N SER A 74 1.50 10.03 25.55
CA SER A 74 2.12 10.80 26.64
C SER A 74 3.57 11.14 26.33
N GLU A 75 3.86 12.44 26.20
CA GLU A 75 5.20 12.97 25.95
C GLU A 75 6.14 12.73 27.15
N SER A 76 5.59 12.60 28.37
CA SER A 76 6.38 12.44 29.59
C SER A 76 6.80 10.99 29.85
N THR A 77 5.93 10.04 29.48
CA THR A 77 6.18 8.60 29.70
C THR A 77 6.58 7.86 28.42
N HIS A 78 6.48 8.53 27.26
CA HIS A 78 6.62 7.93 25.93
C HIS A 78 5.76 6.67 25.76
N GLU A 79 4.53 6.73 26.28
CA GLU A 79 3.57 5.62 26.16
C GLU A 79 2.97 5.60 24.75
N PHE A 80 3.10 4.46 24.08
CA PHE A 80 2.49 4.20 22.77
C PHE A 80 1.24 3.36 22.91
N LYS A 81 0.21 3.71 22.13
CA LYS A 81 -1.06 3.01 22.14
C LYS A 81 -1.65 2.89 20.73
N HIS A 82 -2.22 1.72 20.44
CA HIS A 82 -3.04 1.53 19.25
C HIS A 82 -4.40 2.22 19.41
N LEU A 83 -4.62 3.27 18.62
CA LEU A 83 -5.85 4.04 18.56
C LEU A 83 -6.48 3.91 17.17
N ILE A 84 -7.79 4.10 17.12
CA ILE A 84 -8.56 4.05 15.87
C ILE A 84 -8.75 5.47 15.37
N THR A 85 -8.12 5.80 14.24
CA THR A 85 -8.24 7.11 13.63
C THR A 85 -9.17 7.04 12.44
N VAL A 86 -10.14 7.95 12.39
CA VAL A 86 -11.17 8.05 11.35
C VAL A 86 -11.06 9.40 10.68
N GLY A 87 -10.88 9.39 9.38
CA GLY A 87 -10.93 10.58 8.52
C GLY A 87 -12.27 10.68 7.84
N THR A 88 -12.90 11.86 7.91
CA THR A 88 -14.21 12.11 7.31
C THR A 88 -14.20 13.30 6.37
N ALA A 89 -15.26 13.40 5.58
CA ALA A 89 -15.55 14.53 4.70
C ALA A 89 -17.00 14.99 4.92
N ILE A 90 -17.20 16.29 5.05
CA ILE A 90 -18.51 16.93 5.04
C ILE A 90 -18.69 17.59 3.67
N THR A 91 -19.55 17.00 2.84
CA THR A 91 -19.80 17.45 1.46
C THR A 91 -21.28 17.74 1.27
N ARG A 92 -21.59 18.97 0.85
CA ARG A 92 -22.98 19.45 0.69
C ARG A 92 -23.30 19.87 -0.76
N GLY A 93 -22.55 19.33 -1.71
CA GLY A 93 -22.54 19.75 -3.11
C GLY A 93 -21.18 20.33 -3.53
N GLU A 94 -21.01 20.55 -4.83
CA GLU A 94 -19.77 21.07 -5.43
C GLU A 94 -19.55 22.56 -5.10
N ASP A 95 -20.61 23.36 -5.07
CA ASP A 95 -20.55 24.80 -4.85
C ASP A 95 -20.15 25.18 -3.41
N LEU A 96 -20.30 24.25 -2.47
CA LEU A 96 -19.98 24.47 -1.06
C LEU A 96 -18.61 23.88 -0.71
N PRO A 97 -17.81 24.57 0.10
CA PRO A 97 -16.50 24.08 0.49
C PRO A 97 -16.63 22.77 1.29
N THR A 98 -15.95 21.73 0.82
CA THR A 98 -15.80 20.48 1.58
C THR A 98 -14.93 20.72 2.80
N LYS A 99 -15.42 20.28 3.96
CA LYS A 99 -14.68 20.28 5.23
C LYS A 99 -14.29 18.86 5.59
N GLY A 100 -13.21 18.68 6.33
CA GLY A 100 -12.77 17.37 6.81
C GLY A 100 -12.79 17.32 8.31
N ARG A 101 -12.79 16.12 8.89
CA ARG A 101 -12.51 15.93 10.31
C ARG A 101 -11.63 14.72 10.54
N VAL A 102 -10.85 14.79 11.62
CA VAL A 102 -10.11 13.66 12.17
C VAL A 102 -10.71 13.34 13.52
N TYR A 103 -11.10 12.09 13.71
CA TYR A 103 -11.47 11.54 15.01
C TYR A 103 -10.44 10.50 15.44
N VAL A 104 -10.04 10.52 16.70
CA VAL A 104 -9.22 9.48 17.30
C VAL A 104 -10.02 8.85 18.41
N TYR A 105 -10.22 7.54 18.32
CA TYR A 105 -10.96 6.74 19.30
C TYR A 105 -10.05 5.74 19.98
N ASP A 106 -10.33 5.49 21.26
CA ASP A 106 -9.79 4.40 22.04
C ASP A 106 -10.87 3.33 22.26
N ILE A 107 -10.47 2.05 22.24
CA ILE A 107 -11.37 0.94 22.55
C ILE A 107 -11.25 0.64 24.04
N VAL A 108 -12.19 1.14 24.83
CA VAL A 108 -12.19 0.98 26.28
C VAL A 108 -13.09 -0.17 26.71
N THR A 109 -12.73 -0.83 27.81
CA THR A 109 -13.60 -1.82 28.47
C THR A 109 -14.70 -1.11 29.25
N VAL A 110 -15.94 -1.53 29.05
CA VAL A 110 -17.12 -1.03 29.74
C VAL A 110 -17.88 -2.18 30.38
N VAL A 111 -18.79 -1.88 31.31
CA VAL A 111 -19.69 -2.88 31.87
C VAL A 111 -20.66 -3.33 30.76
N PRO A 112 -20.74 -4.63 30.45
CA PRO A 112 -21.60 -5.13 29.38
C PRO A 112 -23.09 -4.95 29.72
N GLU A 113 -23.94 -4.93 28.68
CA GLU A 113 -25.38 -4.82 28.83
C GLU A 113 -25.95 -6.10 29.50
N PRO A 114 -26.96 -6.00 30.37
CA PRO A 114 -27.59 -7.17 30.97
C PRO A 114 -28.13 -8.13 29.90
N GLY A 115 -27.61 -9.36 29.87
CA GLY A 115 -28.00 -10.39 28.89
C GLY A 115 -27.19 -10.40 27.59
N ARG A 116 -26.24 -9.47 27.40
CA ARG A 116 -25.36 -9.38 26.23
C ARG A 116 -23.89 -9.19 26.64
N PRO A 117 -23.19 -10.26 27.06
CA PRO A 117 -21.81 -10.17 27.54
C PRO A 117 -20.82 -9.70 26.46
N GLU A 118 -21.17 -9.81 25.19
CA GLU A 118 -20.32 -9.43 24.06
C GLU A 118 -20.14 -7.91 23.91
N THR A 119 -20.90 -7.09 24.66
CA THR A 119 -20.87 -5.62 24.60
C THR A 119 -19.96 -5.01 25.68
N ASP A 120 -18.87 -5.68 26.04
CA ASP A 120 -17.91 -5.26 27.07
C ASP A 120 -16.92 -4.19 26.59
N LYS A 121 -17.07 -3.68 25.36
CA LYS A 121 -16.20 -2.67 24.74
C LYS A 121 -17.00 -1.50 24.18
N ARG A 122 -16.38 -0.32 24.11
CA ARG A 122 -16.97 0.88 23.50
C ARG A 122 -15.90 1.75 22.84
N LEU A 123 -16.27 2.52 21.81
CA LEU A 123 -15.43 3.57 21.25
C LEU A 123 -15.50 4.84 22.11
N LYS A 124 -14.39 5.21 22.75
CA LYS A 124 -14.23 6.46 23.50
C LYS A 124 -13.48 7.47 22.64
N LEU A 125 -14.08 8.64 22.40
CA LEU A 125 -13.41 9.73 21.69
C LEU A 125 -12.25 10.27 22.54
N VAL A 126 -11.06 10.33 21.94
CA VAL A 126 -9.82 10.85 22.54
C VAL A 126 -9.51 12.24 21.98
N ALA A 127 -9.56 12.39 20.66
CA ALA A 127 -9.29 13.65 19.97
C ALA A 127 -10.28 13.85 18.82
N LYS A 128 -10.64 15.11 18.57
CA LYS A 128 -11.40 15.55 17.40
C LYS A 128 -10.77 16.83 16.87
N GLU A 129 -10.46 16.85 15.59
CA GLU A 129 -10.00 18.06 14.91
C GLU A 129 -10.87 18.36 13.69
N ASP A 130 -11.36 19.60 13.61
CA ASP A 130 -12.07 20.12 12.45
C ASP A 130 -11.09 20.74 11.45
N ILE A 131 -11.11 20.24 10.21
CA ILE A 131 -10.28 20.75 9.11
C ILE A 131 -11.15 21.62 8.21
N PRO A 132 -10.94 22.94 8.17
CA PRO A 132 -11.85 23.88 7.52
C PRO A 132 -11.82 23.81 5.99
N ARG A 133 -10.77 23.22 5.39
CA ARG A 133 -10.59 23.15 3.93
C ARG A 133 -10.07 21.78 3.51
N GLY A 134 -10.92 21.03 2.81
CA GLY A 134 -10.59 19.73 2.23
C GLY A 134 -11.04 18.56 3.11
N ALA A 135 -11.44 17.48 2.44
CA ALA A 135 -11.74 16.20 3.06
C ALA A 135 -10.48 15.55 3.64
N VAL A 136 -10.64 14.73 4.69
CA VAL A 136 -9.57 13.82 5.14
C VAL A 136 -9.69 12.51 4.36
N THR A 137 -8.82 12.31 3.38
CA THR A 137 -9.00 11.25 2.37
C THR A 137 -8.19 9.99 2.65
N ALA A 138 -7.08 10.14 3.38
CA ALA A 138 -6.20 9.04 3.75
C ALA A 138 -5.45 9.34 5.06
N LEU A 139 -5.11 8.28 5.78
CA LEU A 139 -4.38 8.30 7.04
C LEU A 139 -3.25 7.26 6.98
N SER A 140 -2.16 7.52 7.70
CA SER A 140 -1.07 6.55 7.91
C SER A 140 -0.32 6.87 9.19
N GLU A 141 0.32 5.87 9.79
CA GLU A 141 1.42 6.09 10.73
C GLU A 141 2.60 6.73 9.98
N ILE A 142 3.47 7.46 10.69
CA ILE A 142 4.69 8.00 10.10
C ILE A 142 5.82 8.06 11.14
N GLY A 143 6.99 7.55 10.76
CA GLY A 143 8.20 7.62 11.59
C GLY A 143 8.17 6.66 12.77
N THR A 144 8.93 7.00 13.81
CA THR A 144 9.11 6.18 15.02
C THR A 144 8.52 6.82 16.27
N GLN A 145 8.22 8.12 16.23
CA GLN A 145 7.66 8.89 17.36
C GLN A 145 6.14 8.77 17.51
N GLY A 146 5.47 7.83 16.84
CA GLY A 146 4.03 7.62 17.03
C GLY A 146 3.18 8.80 16.55
N LEU A 147 3.57 9.38 15.41
CA LEU A 147 2.86 10.47 14.76
C LEU A 147 1.93 9.93 13.66
N MET A 148 0.93 10.73 13.29
CA MET A 148 0.02 10.39 12.19
C MET A 148 0.22 11.33 11.01
N LEU A 149 0.16 10.77 9.80
CA LEU A 149 0.09 11.51 8.56
C LEU A 149 -1.37 11.59 8.11
N VAL A 150 -1.87 12.81 7.93
CA VAL A 150 -3.26 13.12 7.56
C VAL A 150 -3.27 13.77 6.18
N ALA A 151 -3.85 13.10 5.19
CA ALA A 151 -4.10 13.69 3.89
C ALA A 151 -5.40 14.51 3.93
N GLN A 152 -5.27 15.82 3.86
CA GLN A 152 -6.36 16.78 3.93
C GLN A 152 -6.39 17.67 2.68
N GLY A 153 -7.33 17.38 1.75
CA GLY A 153 -7.39 18.04 0.45
C GLY A 153 -6.08 17.91 -0.34
N GLN A 154 -5.45 19.04 -0.67
CA GLN A 154 -4.17 19.11 -1.40
C GLN A 154 -2.94 19.17 -0.47
N LYS A 155 -3.08 18.82 0.81
CA LYS A 155 -1.98 18.89 1.77
C LYS A 155 -1.93 17.63 2.63
N CYS A 156 -0.76 17.04 2.76
CA CYS A 156 -0.48 15.99 3.74
C CYS A 156 0.18 16.62 4.96
N MET A 157 -0.42 16.47 6.14
CA MET A 157 0.06 17.03 7.40
C MET A 157 0.50 15.93 8.35
N VAL A 158 1.71 16.01 8.89
CA VAL A 158 2.14 15.17 10.02
C VAL A 158 1.68 15.83 11.31
N ARG A 159 0.98 15.08 12.15
CA ARG A 159 0.39 15.56 13.40
C ARG A 159 0.75 14.62 14.56
N GLY A 160 1.08 15.21 15.71
CA GLY A 160 1.24 14.50 16.98
C GLY A 160 -0.01 14.62 17.84
N LEU A 161 -0.38 13.53 18.52
CA LEU A 161 -1.45 13.52 19.51
C LEU A 161 -0.89 13.98 20.86
N LYS A 162 -1.50 15.01 21.45
CA LYS A 162 -1.14 15.49 22.78
C LYS A 162 -2.02 14.86 23.87
N GLU A 163 -1.53 14.88 25.11
CA GLU A 163 -2.26 14.41 26.30
C GLU A 163 -3.59 15.14 26.52
N ASP A 164 -3.72 16.39 26.06
CA ASP A 164 -4.96 17.19 26.14
C ASP A 164 -5.97 16.87 25.02
N GLY A 165 -5.66 15.92 24.14
CA GLY A 165 -6.51 15.53 23.00
C GLY A 165 -6.39 16.46 21.79
N THR A 166 -5.43 17.39 21.78
CA THR A 166 -5.15 18.22 20.60
C THR A 166 -4.22 17.51 19.61
N LEU A 167 -4.37 17.81 18.31
CA LEU A 167 -3.54 17.27 17.24
C LEU A 167 -2.60 18.37 16.71
N LEU A 168 -1.33 18.34 17.13
CA LEU A 168 -0.36 19.38 16.79
C LEU A 168 0.30 19.10 15.43
N PRO A 169 0.16 19.98 14.42
CA PRO A 169 0.89 19.83 13.16
C PRO A 169 2.39 20.13 13.32
N VAL A 170 3.25 19.23 12.83
CA VAL A 170 4.71 19.36 12.94
C VAL A 170 5.44 19.41 11.59
N ALA A 171 4.88 18.78 10.54
CA ALA A 171 5.43 18.84 9.19
C ALA A 171 4.30 18.78 8.16
N PHE A 172 4.59 19.19 6.91
CA PHE A 172 3.61 19.12 5.84
C PHE A 172 4.26 18.90 4.47
N MET A 173 3.46 18.43 3.52
CA MET A 173 3.78 18.38 2.11
C MET A 173 2.58 18.81 1.28
N ASP A 174 2.79 19.73 0.34
CA ASP A 174 1.77 20.13 -0.62
C ASP A 174 1.72 19.11 -1.78
N MET A 175 0.53 18.59 -2.00
CA MET A 175 0.18 17.67 -3.09
C MET A 175 -0.49 18.46 -4.23
N ASN A 176 -0.75 17.80 -5.35
CA ASN A 176 -1.24 18.50 -6.54
C ASN A 176 -2.77 18.54 -6.64
N CYS A 177 -3.45 17.42 -6.41
CA CYS A 177 -4.88 17.31 -6.69
C CYS A 177 -5.67 16.70 -5.52
N TYR A 178 -5.70 15.38 -5.44
CA TYR A 178 -6.48 14.64 -4.46
C TYR A 178 -5.70 13.39 -4.06
N VAL A 179 -5.47 13.22 -2.76
CA VAL A 179 -4.68 12.09 -2.26
C VAL A 179 -5.58 10.88 -2.10
N THR A 180 -5.37 9.84 -2.89
CA THR A 180 -6.20 8.61 -2.88
C THR A 180 -5.73 7.60 -1.85
N ALA A 181 -4.43 7.55 -1.59
CA ALA A 181 -3.83 6.66 -0.61
C ALA A 181 -2.52 7.23 -0.06
N VAL A 182 -2.22 6.87 1.18
CA VAL A 182 -0.96 7.15 1.86
C VAL A 182 -0.48 5.86 2.51
N ARG A 183 0.79 5.50 2.32
CA ARG A 183 1.41 4.31 2.91
C ARG A 183 2.80 4.61 3.39
N GLU A 184 3.05 4.37 4.67
CA GLU A 184 4.40 4.39 5.24
C GLU A 184 4.97 2.97 5.33
N LEU A 185 6.28 2.85 5.08
CA LEU A 185 7.02 1.64 5.40
C LEU A 185 7.36 1.66 6.88
N LYS A 186 6.56 0.94 7.66
CA LYS A 186 6.55 0.90 9.13
C LYS A 186 7.88 1.18 9.81
N GLY A 187 7.96 2.33 10.49
CA GLY A 187 9.05 2.72 11.37
C GLY A 187 10.26 3.30 10.66
N THR A 188 10.18 3.56 9.36
CA THR A 188 11.31 4.11 8.59
C THR A 188 11.14 5.58 8.25
N GLY A 189 9.90 6.09 8.31
CA GLY A 189 9.57 7.43 7.81
C GLY A 189 9.50 7.51 6.27
N LEU A 190 9.78 6.43 5.53
CA LEU A 190 9.57 6.37 4.09
C LEU A 190 8.08 6.26 3.77
N CYS A 191 7.55 7.18 2.99
CA CYS A 191 6.13 7.28 2.71
C CYS A 191 5.82 7.43 1.22
N LEU A 192 4.80 6.71 0.76
CA LEU A 192 4.18 6.86 -0.54
C LEU A 192 2.88 7.63 -0.41
N MET A 193 2.65 8.54 -1.34
CA MET A 193 1.38 9.24 -1.49
C MET A 193 0.92 9.07 -2.93
N ALA A 194 -0.32 8.60 -3.11
CA ALA A 194 -0.96 8.47 -4.40
C ALA A 194 -1.82 9.70 -4.67
N ASP A 195 -1.65 10.29 -5.84
CA ASP A 195 -2.48 11.38 -6.35
C ASP A 195 -3.43 10.84 -7.43
N ALA A 196 -4.69 11.27 -7.38
CA ALA A 196 -5.73 10.85 -8.30
C ALA A 196 -5.42 11.15 -9.78
N VAL A 197 -4.50 12.08 -10.07
CA VAL A 197 -4.15 12.50 -11.44
C VAL A 197 -2.63 12.50 -11.67
N LYS A 198 -1.85 12.89 -10.65
CA LYS A 198 -0.41 13.18 -10.77
C LYS A 198 0.50 12.03 -10.37
N GLY A 199 -0.03 10.82 -10.22
CA GLY A 199 0.76 9.63 -9.99
C GLY A 199 1.21 9.45 -8.54
N VAL A 200 2.35 8.81 -8.38
CA VAL A 200 2.93 8.44 -7.08
C VAL A 200 4.03 9.41 -6.68
N TRP A 201 4.04 9.73 -5.39
CA TRP A 201 5.05 10.54 -4.74
C TRP A 201 5.76 9.67 -3.72
N PHE A 202 7.08 9.53 -3.87
CA PHE A 202 7.92 8.88 -2.89
C PHE A 202 8.62 9.93 -2.04
N THR A 203 8.38 9.85 -0.73
CA THR A 203 8.71 10.88 0.25
C THR A 203 9.37 10.26 1.47
N GLY A 204 10.10 11.06 2.22
CA GLY A 204 10.68 10.70 3.51
C GLY A 204 10.31 11.71 4.57
N TYR A 205 10.06 11.22 5.77
CA TYR A 205 9.85 12.02 6.96
C TYR A 205 11.10 11.97 7.84
N THR A 206 11.57 13.14 8.27
CA THR A 206 12.63 13.26 9.27
C THR A 206 12.05 13.88 10.53
N GLU A 207 12.43 13.33 11.69
CA GLU A 207 11.99 13.82 13.01
C GLU A 207 12.89 14.95 13.53
N GLU A 208 14.18 14.93 13.20
CA GLU A 208 15.17 15.92 13.65
C GLU A 208 15.91 16.55 12.44
N PRO A 209 15.41 17.65 11.86
CA PRO A 209 14.18 18.37 12.20
C PRO A 209 12.92 17.76 11.55
N TYR A 210 11.75 18.05 12.14
CA TYR A 210 10.44 17.72 11.58
C TYR A 210 10.27 18.26 10.16
N LYS A 211 10.35 17.38 9.17
CA LYS A 211 10.26 17.78 7.76
C LYS A 211 9.85 16.61 6.88
N MET A 212 9.00 16.90 5.89
CA MET A 212 8.75 16.02 4.77
C MET A 212 9.69 16.36 3.61
N ILE A 213 10.30 15.35 3.02
CA ILE A 213 11.26 15.46 1.92
C ILE A 213 10.71 14.65 0.75
N LEU A 214 10.68 15.24 -0.44
CA LEU A 214 10.32 14.53 -1.67
C LEU A 214 11.59 13.89 -2.25
N PHE A 215 11.57 12.58 -2.47
CA PHE A 215 12.65 11.87 -3.14
C PHE A 215 12.42 11.78 -4.65
N GLY A 216 11.25 11.30 -5.06
CA GLY A 216 10.94 11.12 -6.48
C GLY A 216 9.45 11.03 -6.77
N LYS A 217 9.08 11.26 -8.03
CA LYS A 217 7.69 11.16 -8.52
C LYS A 217 7.59 10.19 -9.69
N SER A 218 6.43 9.60 -9.91
CA SER A 218 6.15 8.88 -11.16
C SER A 218 5.85 9.86 -12.31
N SER A 219 5.46 9.31 -13.47
CA SER A 219 4.87 10.11 -14.57
C SER A 219 3.68 10.95 -14.06
N THR A 220 3.52 12.14 -14.62
CA THR A 220 2.54 13.15 -14.19
C THR A 220 1.12 12.94 -14.71
N THR A 221 0.89 11.88 -15.49
CA THR A 221 -0.40 11.50 -16.08
C THR A 221 -0.75 10.05 -15.70
N LEU A 222 -0.72 9.76 -14.40
CA LEU A 222 -1.01 8.45 -13.86
C LEU A 222 -2.09 8.59 -12.80
N GLU A 223 -3.28 8.08 -13.08
CA GLU A 223 -4.44 8.17 -12.18
C GLU A 223 -4.40 7.02 -11.17
N VAL A 224 -3.79 7.26 -10.01
CA VAL A 224 -3.53 6.20 -9.04
C VAL A 224 -4.66 6.07 -8.04
N LEU A 225 -5.28 4.89 -7.97
CA LEU A 225 -6.30 4.56 -6.98
C LEU A 225 -5.69 4.18 -5.63
N THR A 226 -4.60 3.42 -5.66
CA THR A 226 -3.91 2.97 -4.44
C THR A 226 -2.45 2.65 -4.74
N VAL A 227 -1.61 2.75 -3.71
CA VAL A 227 -0.17 2.53 -3.80
C VAL A 227 0.29 1.78 -2.56
N ASP A 228 1.34 0.97 -2.67
CA ASP A 228 2.00 0.34 -1.52
C ASP A 228 3.48 0.06 -1.79
N PHE A 229 4.22 -0.20 -0.72
CA PHE A 229 5.57 -0.75 -0.82
C PHE A 229 5.53 -2.26 -1.00
N LEU A 230 6.56 -2.79 -1.65
CA LEU A 230 6.85 -4.22 -1.72
C LEU A 230 8.35 -4.44 -1.52
N PRO A 231 8.81 -4.56 -0.26
CA PRO A 231 10.21 -4.80 0.05
C PRO A 231 10.60 -6.26 -0.27
N ASP A 232 11.76 -6.43 -0.88
CA ASP A 232 12.37 -7.72 -1.24
C ASP A 232 13.88 -7.70 -0.94
N GLY A 233 14.26 -8.17 0.25
CA GLY A 233 15.66 -8.11 0.69
C GLY A 233 16.16 -6.67 0.77
N ASN A 234 17.11 -6.30 -0.10
CA ASN A 234 17.67 -4.95 -0.19
C ASN A 234 16.96 -4.08 -1.24
N ASP A 235 16.07 -4.66 -2.04
CA ASP A 235 15.32 -3.94 -3.06
C ASP A 235 13.98 -3.45 -2.49
N LEU A 236 13.62 -2.21 -2.81
CA LEU A 236 12.32 -1.64 -2.46
C LEU A 236 11.53 -1.33 -3.73
N LEU A 237 10.53 -2.15 -4.00
CA LEU A 237 9.60 -1.93 -5.10
C LEU A 237 8.41 -1.10 -4.62
N ILE A 238 7.87 -0.30 -5.53
CA ILE A 238 6.69 0.53 -5.31
C ILE A 238 5.61 0.04 -6.26
N ILE A 239 4.45 -0.33 -5.72
CA ILE A 239 3.34 -0.89 -6.50
C ILE A 239 2.24 0.16 -6.57
N ALA A 240 1.89 0.61 -7.77
CA ALA A 240 0.81 1.57 -8.00
C ALA A 240 -0.30 0.93 -8.83
N CYS A 241 -1.55 1.02 -8.38
CA CYS A 241 -2.71 0.54 -9.11
C CYS A 241 -3.49 1.73 -9.68
N ASP A 242 -3.70 1.75 -10.99
CA ASP A 242 -4.41 2.83 -11.67
C ASP A 242 -5.93 2.55 -11.81
N ALA A 243 -6.65 3.55 -12.32
CA ALA A 243 -8.10 3.46 -12.56
C ALA A 243 -8.48 2.48 -13.69
N ASP A 244 -7.59 2.23 -14.65
CA ASP A 244 -7.79 1.31 -15.78
C ASP A 244 -7.49 -0.16 -15.41
N GLY A 245 -7.11 -0.41 -14.15
CA GLY A 245 -6.79 -1.74 -13.63
C GLY A 245 -5.38 -2.22 -13.96
N ALA A 246 -4.48 -1.32 -14.35
CA ALA A 246 -3.07 -1.59 -14.50
C ALA A 246 -2.33 -1.49 -13.15
N ILE A 247 -1.47 -2.46 -12.91
CA ILE A 247 -0.57 -2.54 -11.76
C ILE A 247 0.83 -2.19 -12.25
N HIS A 248 1.34 -1.04 -11.84
CA HIS A 248 2.66 -0.55 -12.19
C HIS A 248 3.66 -0.92 -11.11
N VAL A 249 4.77 -1.54 -11.52
CA VAL A 249 5.93 -1.77 -10.66
C VAL A 249 6.94 -0.65 -10.92
N LEU A 250 7.14 0.19 -9.92
CA LEU A 250 8.06 1.30 -9.93
C LEU A 250 9.25 0.99 -9.00
N GLN A 251 10.39 1.62 -9.26
CA GLN A 251 11.56 1.54 -8.38
C GLN A 251 12.19 2.92 -8.23
N TYR A 252 12.64 3.22 -7.01
CA TYR A 252 13.51 4.36 -6.75
C TYR A 252 14.97 3.92 -6.86
N ASP A 253 15.70 4.50 -7.79
CA ASP A 253 17.11 4.21 -8.06
C ASP A 253 17.79 5.50 -8.52
N PRO A 254 18.40 6.27 -7.61
CA PRO A 254 18.97 7.59 -7.91
C PRO A 254 20.25 7.51 -8.76
N GLU A 255 20.91 6.35 -8.80
CA GLU A 255 22.13 6.14 -9.58
C GLU A 255 21.82 5.88 -11.06
N HIS A 256 20.63 5.37 -11.34
CA HIS A 256 20.22 5.10 -12.71
C HIS A 256 20.04 6.40 -13.54
N PRO A 257 20.66 6.53 -14.72
CA PRO A 257 20.61 7.78 -15.51
C PRO A 257 19.19 8.28 -15.85
N LYS A 258 18.24 7.36 -16.05
CA LYS A 258 16.83 7.70 -16.35
C LYS A 258 16.04 8.23 -15.15
N SER A 259 16.52 8.06 -13.92
CA SER A 259 15.83 8.57 -12.74
C SER A 259 16.05 10.06 -12.52
N LEU A 260 16.94 10.69 -13.28
CA LEU A 260 17.33 12.10 -13.10
C LEU A 260 17.77 12.37 -11.66
N GLN A 261 18.78 11.63 -11.19
CA GLN A 261 19.28 11.72 -9.79
C GLN A 261 18.21 11.40 -8.74
N GLY A 262 17.29 10.49 -9.07
CA GLY A 262 16.20 10.04 -8.20
C GLY A 262 14.89 10.83 -8.31
N HIS A 263 14.88 11.99 -8.98
CA HIS A 263 13.67 12.79 -9.14
C HIS A 263 12.50 12.05 -9.82
N LEU A 264 12.79 11.10 -10.70
CA LEU A 264 11.82 10.27 -11.40
C LEU A 264 11.91 8.81 -10.93
N LEU A 265 10.77 8.26 -10.55
CA LEU A 265 10.62 6.82 -10.28
C LEU A 265 10.73 6.04 -11.59
N LEU A 266 11.57 5.01 -11.60
CA LEU A 266 11.75 4.15 -12.75
C LEU A 266 10.58 3.20 -12.89
N HIS A 267 9.88 3.26 -14.01
CA HIS A 267 8.87 2.28 -14.36
C HIS A 267 9.54 0.99 -14.84
N ARG A 268 9.39 -0.11 -14.09
CA ARG A 268 9.98 -1.41 -14.40
C ARG A 268 9.07 -2.26 -15.28
N THR A 269 7.80 -2.36 -14.91
CA THR A 269 6.81 -3.11 -15.70
C THR A 269 5.38 -2.71 -15.34
N THR A 270 4.44 -3.11 -16.19
CA THR A 270 2.99 -3.00 -15.93
C THR A 270 2.34 -4.35 -16.13
N PHE A 271 1.38 -4.68 -15.27
CA PHE A 271 0.55 -5.88 -15.36
C PHE A 271 -0.93 -5.50 -15.25
N SER A 272 -1.75 -5.85 -16.23
CA SER A 272 -3.18 -5.55 -16.17
C SER A 272 -3.96 -6.58 -15.35
N ALA A 273 -4.70 -6.11 -14.35
CA ALA A 273 -5.74 -6.87 -13.65
C ALA A 273 -7.03 -6.98 -14.49
N GLY A 274 -7.11 -6.28 -15.63
CA GLY A 274 -8.27 -6.18 -16.51
C GLY A 274 -9.46 -5.57 -15.77
N ALA A 275 -10.62 -6.24 -15.82
CA ALA A 275 -11.85 -5.73 -15.21
C ALA A 275 -11.87 -5.72 -13.67
N ASN A 276 -10.77 -6.06 -13.00
CA ASN A 276 -10.68 -6.15 -11.54
C ASN A 276 -9.63 -5.17 -10.99
N PRO A 277 -9.80 -3.84 -11.18
CA PRO A 277 -8.84 -2.85 -10.68
C PRO A 277 -8.73 -2.95 -9.15
N PRO A 278 -7.52 -3.15 -8.60
CA PRO A 278 -7.33 -3.09 -7.16
C PRO A 278 -7.54 -1.67 -6.64
N THR A 279 -8.37 -1.52 -5.61
CA THR A 279 -8.64 -0.23 -4.94
C THR A 279 -8.06 -0.18 -3.53
N LYS A 280 -7.70 -1.32 -2.94
CA LYS A 280 -7.05 -1.40 -1.62
C LYS A 280 -5.90 -2.38 -1.65
N THR A 281 -4.85 -2.03 -0.92
CA THR A 281 -3.67 -2.86 -0.72
C THR A 281 -3.37 -3.04 0.76
N LYS A 282 -2.73 -4.15 1.10
CA LYS A 282 -2.14 -4.37 2.42
C LYS A 282 -0.84 -5.17 2.31
N LEU A 283 0.26 -4.58 2.76
CA LEU A 283 1.50 -5.31 2.96
C LEU A 283 1.35 -6.27 4.15
N LEU A 284 1.64 -7.54 3.92
CA LEU A 284 1.49 -8.62 4.89
C LEU A 284 2.80 -9.41 5.01
N PRO A 285 3.14 -9.90 6.21
CA PRO A 285 4.25 -10.84 6.35
C PRO A 285 3.94 -12.12 5.57
N ARG A 286 4.97 -12.70 4.95
CA ARG A 286 4.87 -13.94 4.19
C ARG A 286 5.40 -15.09 5.04
N THR A 287 4.55 -16.07 5.30
CA THR A 287 4.95 -17.35 5.90
C THR A 287 5.64 -18.20 4.84
N LEU A 288 6.87 -18.62 5.13
CA LEU A 288 7.66 -19.48 4.27
C LEU A 288 8.04 -20.75 5.02
N SER A 289 8.13 -21.87 4.29
CA SER A 289 8.70 -23.11 4.82
C SER A 289 10.17 -22.88 5.22
N PRO A 290 10.67 -23.49 6.30
CA PRO A 290 12.10 -23.42 6.66
C PRO A 290 13.03 -23.85 5.52
N ASN A 291 12.57 -24.73 4.64
CA ASN A 291 13.33 -25.23 3.48
C ASN A 291 13.10 -24.41 2.20
N SER A 292 12.46 -23.24 2.28
CA SER A 292 12.15 -22.39 1.12
C SER A 292 13.43 -21.98 0.36
N ASP A 293 13.41 -22.16 -0.95
CA ASP A 293 14.44 -21.68 -1.87
C ASP A 293 14.67 -20.15 -1.72
N TYR A 294 13.60 -19.41 -1.42
CA TYR A 294 13.64 -17.95 -1.23
C TYR A 294 14.47 -17.57 0.00
N LEU A 295 14.23 -18.21 1.15
CA LEU A 295 14.99 -17.95 2.38
C LEU A 295 16.47 -18.31 2.24
N GLN A 296 16.77 -19.45 1.61
CA GLN A 296 18.15 -19.86 1.35
C GLN A 296 18.88 -18.85 0.46
N HIS A 297 18.19 -18.31 -0.55
CA HIS A 297 18.76 -17.30 -1.44
C HIS A 297 19.05 -15.98 -0.72
N GLN A 298 18.14 -15.50 0.14
CA GLN A 298 18.39 -14.31 0.96
C GLN A 298 19.62 -14.48 1.87
N GLN A 299 19.75 -15.63 2.54
CA GLN A 299 20.90 -15.91 3.40
C GLN A 299 22.23 -15.92 2.62
N GLN A 300 22.23 -16.48 1.41
CA GLN A 300 23.42 -16.48 0.55
C GLN A 300 23.84 -15.07 0.11
N GLN A 301 22.87 -14.21 -0.24
CA GLN A 301 23.17 -12.82 -0.61
C GLN A 301 23.79 -12.04 0.57
N GLN A 302 23.29 -12.25 1.78
CA GLN A 302 23.86 -11.61 2.98
C GLN A 302 25.30 -12.05 3.25
N GLN A 303 25.59 -13.34 3.15
CA GLN A 303 26.95 -13.85 3.32
C GLN A 303 27.92 -13.28 2.29
N GLN A 304 27.47 -13.11 1.04
CA GLN A 304 28.29 -12.50 -0.02
C GLN A 304 28.55 -11.01 0.22
N GLN A 305 27.59 -10.28 0.79
CA GLN A 305 27.79 -8.86 1.14
C GLN A 305 28.76 -8.68 2.29
N GLN A 306 28.68 -9.51 3.34
CA GLN A 306 29.63 -9.48 4.46
C GLN A 306 31.07 -9.81 4.03
N GLN A 307 31.25 -10.59 2.96
CA GLN A 307 32.58 -10.86 2.39
C GLN A 307 33.08 -9.77 1.43
N ARG A 308 32.21 -8.87 0.97
CA ARG A 308 32.55 -7.76 0.07
C ARG A 308 32.86 -6.44 0.78
N GLU A 309 32.61 -6.34 2.08
CA GLU A 309 33.13 -5.20 2.86
C GLU A 309 34.67 -5.28 2.86
N PRO A 310 35.38 -4.27 2.32
CA PRO A 310 36.82 -4.30 2.31
C PRO A 310 37.36 -4.25 3.74
N ASN A 311 38.25 -5.20 4.08
CA ASN A 311 39.16 -5.04 5.21
C ASN A 311 39.98 -3.77 4.96
N ASN A 312 39.56 -2.63 5.53
CA ASN A 312 40.41 -1.44 5.62
C ASN A 312 41.52 -1.72 6.64
N ASN A 313 42.53 -2.49 6.23
CA ASN A 313 43.74 -2.75 7.03
C ASN A 313 45.03 -2.32 6.32
N ASP A 314 44.95 -1.63 5.18
CA ASP A 314 46.14 -1.15 4.47
C ASP A 314 46.11 0.38 4.40
N ASP A 315 46.63 1.02 5.44
CA ASP A 315 47.28 2.35 5.41
C ASP A 315 48.06 2.54 6.73
N GLU A 316 49.20 1.85 6.85
CA GLU A 316 50.28 2.23 7.77
C GLU A 316 51.06 3.40 7.16
N GLU A 317 50.84 4.64 7.63
CA GLU A 317 51.94 5.61 7.86
C GLU A 317 51.49 6.89 8.61
N THR A 318 52.11 7.10 9.77
CA THR A 318 52.30 8.39 10.49
C THR A 318 51.09 9.11 11.11
N SER A 319 50.73 8.76 12.35
CA SER A 319 50.16 9.70 13.33
C SER A 319 50.45 9.28 14.78
N PRO A 320 50.57 10.22 15.74
CA PRO A 320 51.05 9.97 17.11
C PRO A 320 50.00 9.20 17.95
N PRO A 321 50.40 8.55 19.07
CA PRO A 321 49.55 7.57 19.74
C PRO A 321 48.28 8.22 20.32
N PRO A 322 47.08 7.62 20.15
CA PRO A 322 45.86 8.13 20.75
C PRO A 322 45.73 7.68 22.22
N ASN A 323 45.12 8.54 23.03
CA ASN A 323 44.81 8.34 24.45
C ASN A 323 43.96 7.07 24.71
N PRO A 324 44.19 6.35 25.83
CA PRO A 324 43.37 5.20 26.20
C PRO A 324 42.09 5.67 26.91
N SER A 325 41.12 6.22 26.18
CA SER A 325 39.76 6.42 26.72
C SER A 325 38.75 6.82 25.64
N THR A 326 38.47 5.91 24.69
CA THR A 326 37.15 5.75 24.03
C THR A 326 37.25 4.71 22.91
N ASN A 327 37.11 3.43 23.26
CA ASN A 327 36.81 2.38 22.28
C ASN A 327 35.43 1.82 22.61
N THR A 328 34.41 2.33 21.94
CA THR A 328 33.12 1.65 21.76
C THR A 328 32.84 1.53 20.27
N ASN A 329 33.73 0.83 19.55
CA ASN A 329 33.33 0.15 18.32
C ASN A 329 32.37 -0.98 18.71
N THR A 330 31.10 -0.64 18.90
CA THR A 330 30.04 -1.62 18.83
C THR A 330 29.91 -1.98 17.36
N ALA A 331 30.59 -3.04 16.93
CA ALA A 331 30.22 -3.75 15.71
C ALA A 331 28.72 -4.07 15.86
N GLN A 332 27.87 -3.38 15.11
CA GLN A 332 26.44 -3.67 15.08
C GLN A 332 26.32 -5.12 14.63
N ALA A 333 25.75 -5.96 15.50
CA ALA A 333 25.40 -7.33 15.12
C ALA A 333 24.56 -7.26 13.84
N PRO A 334 24.79 -8.16 12.86
CA PRO A 334 24.05 -8.12 11.60
C PRO A 334 22.56 -8.14 11.91
N GLN A 335 21.85 -7.07 11.52
CA GLN A 335 20.41 -7.03 11.69
C GLN A 335 19.80 -8.18 10.88
N PRO A 336 18.85 -8.93 11.46
CA PRO A 336 18.20 -10.01 10.73
C PRO A 336 17.52 -9.43 9.47
N PRO A 337 17.48 -10.19 8.35
CA PRO A 337 16.79 -9.75 7.15
C PRO A 337 15.37 -9.26 7.49
N PRO A 338 14.88 -8.21 6.82
CA PRO A 338 13.47 -7.87 6.92
C PRO A 338 12.64 -9.12 6.56
N PRO A 339 11.60 -9.46 7.33
CA PRO A 339 10.80 -10.64 7.08
C PRO A 339 10.23 -10.57 5.66
N ALA A 340 10.23 -11.70 4.97
CA ALA A 340 9.62 -11.82 3.64
C ALA A 340 8.19 -11.27 3.70
N SER A 341 7.81 -10.51 2.68
CA SER A 341 6.50 -9.87 2.62
C SER A 341 5.78 -10.20 1.32
N LEU A 342 4.47 -10.02 1.32
CA LEU A 342 3.64 -10.07 0.13
C LEU A 342 2.62 -8.95 0.20
N LEU A 343 2.15 -8.52 -0.97
CA LEU A 343 1.11 -7.50 -1.07
C LEU A 343 -0.23 -8.16 -1.36
N LEU A 344 -1.20 -7.98 -0.47
CA LEU A 344 -2.60 -8.33 -0.73
C LEU A 344 -3.28 -7.17 -1.48
N LEU A 345 -3.98 -7.50 -2.56
CA LEU A 345 -4.70 -6.57 -3.43
C LEU A 345 -6.18 -6.95 -3.42
N ALA A 346 -7.05 -5.98 -3.16
CA ALA A 346 -8.50 -6.16 -3.17
C ALA A 346 -9.17 -5.26 -4.21
N SER A 347 -10.11 -5.84 -4.97
CA SER A 347 -10.88 -5.15 -6.00
C SER A 347 -12.37 -5.06 -5.62
N PRO A 348 -13.09 -4.00 -6.03
CA PRO A 348 -14.53 -3.88 -5.84
C PRO A 348 -15.36 -4.99 -6.50
N THR A 349 -14.78 -5.74 -7.45
CA THR A 349 -15.43 -6.90 -8.06
C THR A 349 -15.47 -8.13 -7.16
N GLY A 350 -14.89 -8.05 -5.95
CA GLY A 350 -14.79 -9.16 -5.01
C GLY A 350 -13.55 -10.05 -5.23
N VAL A 351 -12.69 -9.69 -6.18
CA VAL A 351 -11.43 -10.40 -6.41
C VAL A 351 -10.39 -9.98 -5.37
N LEU A 352 -9.80 -10.98 -4.72
CA LEU A 352 -8.59 -10.85 -3.93
C LEU A 352 -7.43 -11.49 -4.69
N SER A 353 -6.29 -10.80 -4.71
CA SER A 353 -5.07 -11.29 -5.36
C SER A 353 -3.84 -10.94 -4.55
N THR A 354 -2.75 -11.66 -4.77
CA THR A 354 -1.49 -11.45 -4.06
C THR A 354 -0.39 -11.13 -5.06
N LEU A 355 0.46 -10.17 -4.72
CA LEU A 355 1.70 -9.90 -5.44
C LEU A 355 2.87 -10.27 -4.53
N THR A 356 3.74 -11.16 -5.02
CA THR A 356 4.78 -11.78 -4.21
C THR A 356 6.13 -11.67 -4.93
N PRO A 357 7.18 -11.17 -4.26
CA PRO A 357 8.51 -11.13 -4.83
C PRO A 357 9.06 -12.54 -5.06
N LEU A 358 9.84 -12.68 -6.13
CA LEU A 358 10.46 -13.93 -6.55
C LEU A 358 11.95 -13.74 -6.69
N THR A 359 12.73 -14.74 -6.26
CA THR A 359 14.15 -14.76 -6.61
C THR A 359 14.31 -14.94 -8.12
N GLU A 360 15.41 -14.45 -8.69
CA GLU A 360 15.70 -14.58 -10.12
C GLU A 360 15.62 -16.05 -10.61
N PRO A 361 16.13 -17.07 -9.88
CA PRO A 361 15.94 -18.48 -10.24
C PRO A 361 14.48 -18.95 -10.20
N GLN A 362 13.67 -18.47 -9.25
CA GLN A 362 12.24 -18.79 -9.19
C GLN A 362 11.51 -18.14 -10.37
N TYR A 363 11.75 -16.86 -10.64
CA TYR A 363 11.16 -16.13 -11.75
C TYR A 363 11.46 -16.81 -13.10
N ARG A 364 12.72 -17.17 -13.38
CA ARG A 364 13.09 -17.87 -14.63
C ARG A 364 12.32 -19.18 -14.80
N ARG A 365 12.29 -20.02 -13.76
CA ARG A 365 11.56 -21.30 -13.78
C ARG A 365 10.06 -21.07 -14.05
N LEU A 366 9.44 -20.15 -13.32
CA LEU A 366 8.00 -19.87 -13.44
C LEU A 366 7.64 -19.17 -14.76
N SER A 367 8.50 -18.33 -15.31
CA SER A 367 8.29 -17.67 -16.60
C SER A 367 8.33 -18.67 -17.76
N ILE A 368 9.28 -19.62 -17.74
CA ILE A 368 9.31 -20.72 -18.70
C ILE A 368 8.07 -21.60 -18.54
N LEU A 369 7.71 -21.96 -17.30
CA LEU A 369 6.50 -22.76 -17.02
C LEU A 369 5.23 -22.10 -17.55
N SER A 370 5.05 -20.80 -17.29
CA SER A 370 3.93 -20.00 -17.80
C SER A 370 3.88 -20.04 -19.33
N THR A 371 5.02 -19.88 -20.00
CA THR A 371 5.10 -19.98 -21.46
C THR A 371 4.70 -21.36 -21.99
N GLN A 372 5.16 -22.44 -21.34
CA GLN A 372 4.78 -23.81 -21.72
C GLN A 372 3.27 -24.02 -21.54
N LEU A 373 2.69 -23.55 -20.43
CA LEU A 373 1.26 -23.66 -20.12
C LEU A 373 0.38 -22.93 -21.14
N LEU A 374 0.77 -21.71 -21.54
CA LEU A 374 0.08 -20.95 -22.59
C LEU A 374 0.05 -21.69 -23.94
N SER A 375 1.11 -22.43 -24.27
CA SER A 375 1.12 -23.24 -25.51
C SER A 375 0.37 -24.56 -25.38
N ALA A 376 0.37 -25.14 -24.18
CA ALA A 376 -0.07 -26.52 -23.96
C ALA A 376 -1.57 -26.61 -23.70
N LEU A 377 -2.17 -25.58 -23.11
CA LEU A 377 -3.57 -25.56 -22.70
C LEU A 377 -4.43 -24.74 -23.66
N PRO A 378 -5.66 -25.19 -23.98
CA PRO A 378 -6.61 -24.33 -24.67
C PRO A 378 -7.02 -23.17 -23.76
N HIS A 379 -7.27 -22.00 -24.35
CA HIS A 379 -7.76 -20.83 -23.65
C HIS A 379 -9.24 -20.61 -23.92
N PRO A 380 -10.06 -20.31 -22.89
CA PRO A 380 -11.46 -19.99 -23.06
C PRO A 380 -11.66 -18.91 -24.12
N SER A 381 -12.62 -19.12 -25.02
CA SER A 381 -12.96 -18.21 -26.12
C SER A 381 -11.80 -17.87 -27.07
N GLY A 382 -10.72 -18.66 -27.09
CA GLY A 382 -9.55 -18.40 -27.92
C GLY A 382 -8.78 -17.13 -27.57
N LEU A 383 -9.00 -16.58 -26.37
CA LEU A 383 -8.36 -15.36 -25.91
C LEU A 383 -6.87 -15.60 -25.63
N ASN A 384 -6.05 -14.56 -25.84
CA ASN A 384 -4.62 -14.59 -25.51
C ASN A 384 -4.40 -14.00 -24.10
N PRO A 385 -4.01 -14.81 -23.10
CA PRO A 385 -3.79 -14.30 -21.75
C PRO A 385 -2.64 -13.28 -21.66
N ARG A 386 -1.64 -13.33 -22.55
CA ARG A 386 -0.55 -12.33 -22.54
C ARG A 386 -1.05 -10.95 -22.95
N ASP A 387 -1.87 -10.90 -24.00
CA ASP A 387 -2.46 -9.66 -24.48
C ASP A 387 -3.43 -9.10 -23.44
N TYR A 388 -4.19 -9.96 -22.76
CA TYR A 388 -5.07 -9.57 -21.64
C TYR A 388 -4.31 -8.90 -20.48
N ARG A 389 -3.04 -9.27 -20.23
CA ARG A 389 -2.20 -8.67 -19.18
C ARG A 389 -1.45 -7.41 -19.62
N THR A 390 -1.56 -7.03 -20.89
CA THR A 390 -0.97 -5.79 -21.40
C THR A 390 -1.90 -4.63 -21.05
N PRO A 391 -1.40 -3.51 -20.50
CA PRO A 391 -2.24 -2.36 -20.14
C PRO A 391 -2.94 -1.77 -21.36
N VAL A 392 -4.14 -1.23 -21.14
CA VAL A 392 -4.90 -0.52 -22.16
C VAL A 392 -4.25 0.87 -22.34
N THR A 393 -3.83 1.19 -23.56
CA THR A 393 -3.30 2.53 -23.90
C THR A 393 -4.45 3.49 -24.22
N THR A 394 -5.27 3.81 -23.23
CA THR A 394 -6.39 4.76 -23.35
C THR A 394 -5.94 6.18 -23.05
N GLY A 395 -5.10 6.77 -23.92
CA GLY A 395 -4.74 8.19 -23.80
C GLY A 395 -3.65 8.65 -24.76
N SER A 396 -3.94 9.69 -25.55
CA SER A 396 -3.00 10.37 -26.43
C SER A 396 -1.79 10.90 -25.66
N LYS A 397 -0.60 10.30 -25.86
CA LYS A 397 0.66 10.92 -25.46
C LYS A 397 0.75 12.32 -26.10
N PRO A 398 1.00 13.41 -25.33
CA PRO A 398 1.38 14.68 -25.93
C PRO A 398 2.72 14.51 -26.68
N PRO A 399 2.89 15.11 -27.87
CA PRO A 399 4.17 15.10 -28.56
C PRO A 399 5.17 15.97 -27.80
N GLY A 400 6.24 15.38 -27.25
CA GLY A 400 7.40 16.15 -26.77
C GLY A 400 8.03 15.73 -25.44
N VAL A 401 7.44 14.84 -24.64
CA VAL A 401 8.09 14.28 -23.44
C VAL A 401 8.17 12.76 -23.56
N SER A 402 9.10 12.30 -24.40
CA SER A 402 9.51 10.91 -24.44
C SER A 402 10.46 10.63 -23.26
N VAL A 403 9.92 10.57 -22.04
CA VAL A 403 10.44 9.56 -21.12
C VAL A 403 9.93 8.26 -21.67
N ASP A 404 10.85 7.46 -22.20
CA ASP A 404 10.62 6.14 -22.77
C ASP A 404 10.00 5.22 -21.71
N SER A 405 8.70 5.40 -21.48
CA SER A 405 7.82 4.40 -20.92
C SER A 405 7.76 3.36 -22.02
N GLY A 406 8.52 2.27 -21.85
CA GLY A 406 8.64 1.12 -22.76
C GLY A 406 7.34 0.35 -22.97
N VAL A 407 6.20 1.04 -22.99
CA VAL A 407 4.91 0.61 -23.48
C VAL A 407 4.82 1.05 -24.93
N GLY A 408 5.64 0.42 -25.74
CA GLY A 408 5.59 0.44 -27.19
C GLY A 408 5.92 -0.97 -27.63
N SER A 409 5.11 -1.52 -28.54
CA SER A 409 5.26 -2.82 -29.21
C SER A 409 6.55 -2.92 -30.06
N GLY A 410 7.69 -2.53 -29.49
CA GLY A 410 9.01 -2.54 -30.08
C GLY A 410 9.97 -3.13 -29.05
N ARG A 411 10.50 -4.30 -29.40
CA ARG A 411 11.68 -4.95 -28.82
C ARG A 411 12.51 -4.00 -27.94
N SER A 412 12.43 -4.17 -26.62
CA SER A 412 13.44 -3.62 -25.72
C SER A 412 14.80 -4.16 -26.17
N SER A 413 15.71 -3.25 -26.51
CA SER A 413 17.09 -3.54 -26.93
C SER A 413 18.02 -3.94 -25.77
N SER A 414 17.44 -4.43 -24.67
CA SER A 414 18.14 -5.09 -23.58
C SER A 414 17.46 -6.43 -23.25
N GLY A 415 17.74 -7.45 -24.07
CA GLY A 415 17.86 -8.85 -23.65
C GLY A 415 16.73 -9.61 -22.93
N SER A 416 15.55 -9.04 -22.62
CA SER A 416 14.43 -9.82 -22.07
C SER A 416 13.07 -9.21 -22.44
N SER A 417 12.44 -9.77 -23.47
CA SER A 417 11.03 -9.52 -23.82
C SER A 417 10.08 -10.44 -23.03
N GLY A 418 10.37 -10.65 -21.74
CA GLY A 418 9.50 -11.33 -20.79
C GLY A 418 9.16 -10.34 -19.69
N GLY A 419 7.88 -9.99 -19.53
CA GLY A 419 7.42 -9.06 -18.49
C GLY A 419 7.84 -9.55 -17.10
N VAL A 420 8.25 -8.63 -16.23
CA VAL A 420 8.86 -8.91 -14.90
C VAL A 420 7.87 -9.60 -13.94
N VAL A 421 6.58 -9.62 -14.25
CA VAL A 421 5.53 -10.28 -13.44
C VAL A 421 5.05 -11.55 -14.13
N VAL A 422 5.02 -12.67 -13.39
CA VAL A 422 4.46 -13.95 -13.87
C VAL A 422 2.99 -14.07 -13.47
N ASP A 423 2.11 -14.41 -14.41
CA ASP A 423 0.69 -14.55 -14.14
C ASP A 423 0.37 -15.84 -13.34
N GLY A 424 0.07 -15.67 -12.06
CA GLY A 424 -0.34 -16.75 -11.16
C GLY A 424 -1.62 -17.48 -11.61
N ALA A 425 -2.54 -16.82 -12.33
CA ALA A 425 -3.75 -17.46 -12.83
C ALA A 425 -3.43 -18.47 -13.94
N VAL A 426 -2.42 -18.20 -14.78
CA VAL A 426 -1.93 -19.17 -15.77
C VAL A 426 -1.22 -20.33 -15.06
N LEU A 427 -0.37 -20.04 -14.08
CA LEU A 427 0.35 -21.05 -13.31
C LEU A 427 -0.60 -22.00 -12.54
N ALA A 428 -1.71 -21.50 -12.00
CA ALA A 428 -2.71 -22.30 -11.30
C ALA A 428 -3.31 -23.41 -12.17
N ARG A 429 -3.28 -23.25 -13.50
CA ARG A 429 -3.75 -24.25 -14.47
C ARG A 429 -2.80 -25.41 -14.67
N TRP A 430 -1.66 -25.46 -13.97
CA TRP A 430 -0.73 -26.59 -13.97
C TRP A 430 -1.43 -27.95 -13.79
N SER A 431 -2.43 -27.99 -12.90
CA SER A 431 -3.19 -29.20 -12.59
C SER A 431 -4.09 -29.68 -13.74
N GLU A 432 -4.39 -28.83 -14.72
CA GLU A 432 -5.20 -29.19 -15.90
C GLU A 432 -4.44 -30.08 -16.90
N LEU A 433 -3.11 -30.03 -16.90
CA LEU A 433 -2.29 -30.89 -17.75
C LEU A 433 -2.39 -32.35 -17.28
N GLY A 434 -2.52 -33.30 -18.22
CA GLY A 434 -2.42 -34.73 -17.91
C GLY A 434 -1.03 -35.13 -17.37
N ALA A 435 -0.94 -36.23 -16.62
CA ALA A 435 0.28 -36.63 -15.90
C ALA A 435 1.53 -36.73 -16.79
N GLY A 436 1.43 -37.36 -17.97
CA GLY A 436 2.56 -37.45 -18.90
C GLY A 436 3.02 -36.09 -19.43
N ARG A 437 2.08 -35.18 -19.69
CA ARG A 437 2.39 -33.81 -20.16
C ARG A 437 2.98 -32.95 -19.05
N ARG A 438 2.55 -33.15 -17.79
CA ARG A 438 3.20 -32.52 -16.62
C ARG A 438 4.64 -32.99 -16.47
N ALA A 439 4.94 -34.28 -16.63
CA ALA A 439 6.30 -34.78 -16.57
C ALA A 439 7.20 -34.19 -17.67
N ASP A 440 6.71 -34.15 -18.91
CA ASP A 440 7.41 -33.52 -20.04
C ASP A 440 7.68 -32.02 -19.81
N VAL A 441 6.65 -31.26 -19.42
CA VAL A 441 6.80 -29.82 -19.13
C VAL A 441 7.74 -29.57 -17.94
N ALA A 442 7.62 -30.35 -16.85
CA ALA A 442 8.51 -30.22 -15.69
C ALA A 442 9.98 -30.46 -16.07
N GLY A 443 10.25 -31.48 -16.89
CA GLY A 443 11.58 -31.78 -17.41
C GLY A 443 12.16 -30.63 -18.24
N ARG A 444 11.34 -29.99 -19.10
CA ARG A 444 11.78 -28.84 -19.91
C ARG A 444 12.11 -27.59 -19.08
N VAL A 445 11.44 -27.39 -17.95
CA VAL A 445 11.69 -26.25 -17.06
C VAL A 445 12.94 -26.49 -16.18
N GLY A 446 13.44 -27.73 -16.13
CA GLY A 446 14.66 -28.09 -15.38
C GLY A 446 14.40 -28.47 -13.93
N PHE A 447 13.20 -28.94 -13.59
CA PHE A 447 12.94 -29.55 -12.28
C PHE A 447 13.60 -30.94 -12.21
N ARG A 448 14.24 -31.24 -11.07
CA ARG A 448 15.22 -32.34 -10.97
C ARG A 448 14.58 -33.72 -10.81
N VAL A 449 13.39 -33.84 -10.21
CA VAL A 449 12.91 -35.18 -9.80
C VAL A 449 11.48 -35.51 -10.20
N ASP A 450 10.49 -34.61 -10.17
CA ASP A 450 9.14 -34.96 -10.64
C ASP A 450 8.19 -33.75 -10.66
N SER A 451 6.96 -33.92 -11.17
CA SER A 451 5.87 -32.93 -11.10
C SER A 451 5.53 -32.44 -9.68
N ALA A 452 6.06 -33.08 -8.64
CA ALA A 452 5.92 -32.71 -7.24
C ALA A 452 6.69 -31.43 -6.88
N ASP A 453 7.91 -31.26 -7.40
CA ASP A 453 8.75 -30.07 -7.14
C ASP A 453 8.07 -28.80 -7.67
N VAL A 454 7.45 -28.90 -8.85
CA VAL A 454 6.64 -27.82 -9.44
C VAL A 454 5.48 -27.46 -8.52
N ARG A 455 4.77 -28.47 -8.01
CA ARG A 455 3.63 -28.26 -7.11
C ARG A 455 4.06 -27.61 -5.81
N GLU A 456 5.23 -27.94 -5.29
CA GLU A 456 5.78 -27.32 -4.09
C GLU A 456 6.14 -25.86 -4.31
N LEU A 457 6.86 -25.55 -5.40
CA LEU A 457 7.16 -24.16 -5.75
C LEU A 457 5.87 -23.34 -5.97
N LEU A 458 4.89 -23.91 -6.68
CA LEU A 458 3.59 -23.25 -6.89
C LEU A 458 2.80 -23.07 -5.58
N ARG A 459 2.96 -23.95 -4.60
CA ARG A 459 2.33 -23.80 -3.27
C ARG A 459 3.00 -22.71 -2.45
N GLU A 460 4.31 -22.57 -2.57
CA GLU A 460 5.10 -21.53 -1.89
C GLU A 460 4.82 -20.12 -2.45
N VAL A 461 4.62 -20.03 -3.77
CA VAL A 461 4.43 -18.77 -4.49
C VAL A 461 2.96 -18.40 -4.70
N GLY A 462 2.09 -19.40 -4.84
CA GLY A 462 0.72 -19.23 -5.28
C GLY A 462 -0.30 -19.04 -4.15
N GLY A 463 -1.25 -18.14 -4.39
CA GLY A 463 -2.47 -17.98 -3.59
C GLY A 463 -2.18 -17.59 -2.14
N LEU A 464 -2.94 -18.18 -1.22
CA LEU A 464 -2.83 -17.93 0.22
C LEU A 464 -1.70 -18.72 0.89
N GLY A 465 -0.83 -19.43 0.15
CA GLY A 465 0.24 -20.26 0.71
C GLY A 465 1.20 -19.50 1.62
N GLY A 466 1.36 -18.18 1.39
CA GLY A 466 2.14 -17.27 2.23
C GLY A 466 1.40 -16.65 3.42
N LEU A 467 0.12 -16.97 3.62
CA LEU A 467 -0.75 -16.36 4.63
C LEU A 467 -1.28 -17.39 5.65
N GLY A 468 -0.51 -18.44 5.95
CA GLY A 468 -0.95 -19.56 6.80
C GLY A 468 -1.23 -19.23 8.28
N TYR A 469 -1.06 -17.97 8.69
CA TYR A 469 -1.43 -17.46 10.03
C TYR A 469 -2.83 -16.85 10.08
N LEU A 470 -3.50 -16.67 8.93
CA LEU A 470 -4.92 -16.32 8.84
C LEU A 470 -5.76 -17.59 8.95
#